data_AF-A0A061IP01-F1
#
_entry.id   AF-A0A061IP01-F1
#
_cell.length_a   1.000
_cell.length_b   1.000
_cell.length_c   1.000
_cell.angle_alpha   90.00
_cell.angle_beta   90.00
_cell.angle_gamma   90.00
#
_symmetry.space_group_name_H-M   'P 1'
#
loop_
_entity.id
_entity.type
_entity.pdbx_description
1 polymer ?
#
loop_
_entity_poly.entity_id
_entity_poly.type
_entity_poly.pdbx_seq_one_letter_code
_entity_poly.pdbx_strand_id
1 'polypeptide(L)'
;MNRPAPVEVTYKNMRFLITHNPTNATLNKFIEELKKYGVTTIVRVCEATYDTTLVEKEGIRVLDWPFDDGAPPSNQIVDDWLSLVKIKFREEPGCCIAVHCVAGLGRKRRGAFNSKQLLYLEKYRPKMRLRFKDSNGHRNNCCIQ
;
A
#
# COMPACT_ATOMS: atom_id res chain seq x y z
N MET A 1 -22.39 -8.14 -14.12
CA MET A 1 -21.83 -6.76 -14.02
C MET A 1 -20.36 -6.83 -14.41
N ASN A 2 -19.94 -6.06 -15.42
CA ASN A 2 -18.55 -6.00 -15.89
C ASN A 2 -17.69 -5.24 -14.87
N ARG A 3 -16.99 -5.96 -14.00
CA ARG A 3 -15.95 -5.35 -13.15
C ARG A 3 -14.75 -5.02 -14.04
N PRO A 4 -14.14 -3.83 -13.92
CA PRO A 4 -12.94 -3.51 -14.67
C PRO A 4 -11.82 -4.49 -14.30
N ALA A 5 -11.08 -4.94 -15.31
CA ALA A 5 -9.93 -5.82 -15.11
C ALA A 5 -8.89 -5.12 -14.21
N PRO A 6 -8.13 -5.89 -13.42
CA PRO A 6 -7.01 -5.32 -12.68
C PRO A 6 -5.99 -4.73 -13.65
N VAL A 7 -5.33 -3.66 -13.22
CA VAL A 7 -4.32 -2.95 -14.01
C VAL A 7 -2.96 -3.15 -13.34
N GLU A 8 -2.07 -3.86 -14.03
CA GLU A 8 -0.68 -3.98 -13.59
C GLU A 8 0.14 -2.78 -14.10
N VAL A 9 0.95 -2.20 -13.21
CA VAL A 9 1.87 -1.11 -13.52
C VAL A 9 3.27 -1.55 -13.13
N THR A 10 4.19 -1.58 -14.10
CA THR A 10 5.58 -1.97 -13.88
C THR A 10 6.52 -0.80 -14.16
N TYR A 11 7.53 -0.62 -13.32
CA TYR A 11 8.58 0.36 -13.52
C TYR A 11 9.87 -0.10 -12.84
N LYS A 12 10.91 -0.36 -13.63
CA LYS A 12 12.17 -0.97 -13.16
C LYS A 12 11.87 -2.29 -12.43
N ASN A 13 12.34 -2.44 -11.19
CA ASN A 13 12.09 -3.60 -10.33
C ASN A 13 10.79 -3.51 -9.53
N MET A 14 9.98 -2.47 -9.71
CA MET A 14 8.74 -2.25 -8.97
C MET A 14 7.53 -2.70 -9.79
N ARG A 15 6.63 -3.45 -9.16
CA ARG A 15 5.39 -3.95 -9.76
C ARG A 15 4.21 -3.63 -8.86
N PHE A 16 3.21 -2.96 -9.40
CA PHE A 16 2.00 -2.58 -8.68
C PHE A 16 0.77 -3.17 -9.36
N LEU A 17 -0.21 -3.60 -8.55
CA LEU A 17 -1.48 -4.09 -9.05
C LEU A 17 -2.62 -3.18 -8.56
N ILE A 18 -3.25 -2.48 -9.49
CA ILE A 18 -4.45 -1.70 -9.21
C ILE A 18 -5.65 -2.61 -9.39
N THR A 19 -6.37 -2.90 -8.31
CA THR A 19 -7.52 -3.82 -8.32
C THR A 19 -8.77 -3.17 -7.74
N HIS A 20 -9.89 -3.87 -7.87
CA HIS A 20 -11.17 -3.47 -7.31
C HIS A 20 -11.29 -3.91 -5.85
N ASN A 21 -12.16 -3.24 -5.09
CA ASN A 21 -12.49 -3.66 -3.74
C ASN A 21 -13.31 -4.97 -3.78
N PRO A 22 -12.86 -6.06 -3.14
CA PRO A 22 -13.61 -7.31 -3.09
C PRO A 22 -14.79 -7.20 -2.11
N THR A 23 -15.72 -8.16 -2.21
CA THR A 23 -16.70 -8.44 -1.14
C THR A 23 -16.31 -9.75 -0.45
N ASN A 24 -16.81 -9.98 0.77
CA ASN A 24 -16.58 -11.24 1.50
C ASN A 24 -16.92 -12.49 0.65
N ALA A 25 -17.96 -12.41 -0.19
CA ALA A 25 -18.36 -13.50 -1.09
C ALA A 25 -17.38 -13.76 -2.25
N THR A 26 -16.61 -12.75 -2.68
CA THR A 26 -15.62 -12.88 -3.77
C THR A 26 -14.18 -12.92 -3.29
N LEU A 27 -13.95 -12.97 -1.97
CA LEU A 27 -12.62 -12.83 -1.38
C LEU A 27 -11.68 -13.97 -1.76
N ASN A 28 -12.17 -15.21 -1.86
CA ASN A 28 -11.35 -16.36 -2.27
C ASN A 28 -10.81 -16.20 -3.70
N LYS A 29 -11.68 -15.84 -4.66
CA LYS A 29 -11.28 -15.58 -6.05
C LYS A 29 -10.31 -14.40 -6.16
N PHE A 30 -10.52 -13.39 -5.32
CA PHE A 30 -9.62 -12.24 -5.23
C PHE A 30 -8.23 -12.65 -4.74
N ILE A 31 -8.13 -13.47 -3.71
CA ILE A 31 -6.86 -14.01 -3.21
C ILE A 31 -6.13 -14.83 -4.28
N GLU A 32 -6.85 -15.69 -5.02
CA GLU A 32 -6.28 -16.46 -6.13
C GLU A 32 -5.69 -15.54 -7.21
N GLU A 33 -6.41 -14.47 -7.56
CA GLU A 33 -5.94 -13.48 -8.52
C GLU A 33 -4.68 -12.76 -8.01
N LEU A 34 -4.67 -12.32 -6.75
CA LEU A 34 -3.50 -11.69 -6.13
C LEU A 34 -2.26 -12.60 -6.16
N LYS A 35 -2.43 -13.89 -5.84
CA LYS A 35 -1.36 -14.88 -5.90
C LYS A 35 -0.82 -15.06 -7.31
N LYS A 36 -1.69 -15.04 -8.33
CA LYS A 36 -1.29 -15.13 -9.74
C LYS A 36 -0.36 -13.98 -10.16
N TYR A 37 -0.59 -12.78 -9.64
CA TYR A 37 0.29 -11.63 -9.90
C TYR A 37 1.53 -11.58 -9.00
N GLY A 38 1.65 -12.47 -8.01
CA GLY A 38 2.74 -12.48 -7.03
C GLY A 38 2.62 -11.34 -6.02
N VAL A 39 1.40 -10.96 -5.65
CA VAL A 39 1.16 -9.91 -4.66
C VAL A 39 1.50 -10.43 -3.26
N THR A 40 2.36 -9.70 -2.55
CA THR A 40 2.74 -10.02 -1.16
C THR A 40 2.23 -8.98 -0.17
N THR A 41 1.75 -7.83 -0.64
CA THR A 41 1.21 -6.76 0.20
C THR A 41 0.05 -6.04 -0.49
N ILE A 42 -1.03 -5.80 0.23
CA ILE A 42 -2.18 -4.99 -0.19
C ILE A 42 -2.20 -3.70 0.64
N VAL A 43 -2.39 -2.57 -0.03
CA VAL A 43 -2.67 -1.28 0.61
C VAL A 43 -4.12 -0.89 0.33
N ARG A 44 -4.93 -0.78 1.39
CA ARG A 44 -6.28 -0.25 1.35
C ARG A 44 -6.21 1.24 1.62
N VAL A 45 -6.63 2.05 0.65
CA VAL A 45 -6.61 3.51 0.77
C VAL A 45 -7.98 4.13 1.09
N CYS A 46 -8.97 3.27 1.28
CA CYS A 46 -10.35 3.63 1.59
C CYS A 46 -10.83 2.74 2.76
N GLU A 47 -12.05 2.96 3.24
CA GLU A 47 -12.59 2.23 4.39
C GLU A 47 -12.52 0.69 4.22
N ALA A 48 -12.22 0.00 5.32
CA ALA A 48 -12.17 -1.44 5.36
C ALA A 48 -13.59 -2.04 5.20
N THR A 49 -13.78 -2.86 4.17
CA THR A 49 -15.10 -3.44 3.85
C THR A 49 -15.14 -4.97 3.88
N TYR A 50 -13.99 -5.60 4.14
CA TYR A 50 -13.85 -7.06 4.23
C TYR A 50 -12.84 -7.43 5.31
N ASP A 51 -12.97 -8.64 5.84
CA ASP A 51 -12.09 -9.18 6.86
C ASP A 51 -10.75 -9.63 6.26
N THR A 52 -9.64 -9.28 6.93
CA THR A 52 -8.29 -9.52 6.43
C THR A 52 -7.74 -10.88 6.83
N THR A 53 -8.37 -11.58 7.78
CA THR A 53 -7.84 -12.83 8.34
C THR A 53 -7.54 -13.88 7.26
N LEU A 54 -8.42 -14.03 6.27
CA LEU A 54 -8.22 -14.96 5.15
C LEU A 54 -7.07 -14.53 4.23
N VAL A 55 -6.92 -13.23 4.01
CA VAL A 55 -5.85 -12.68 3.16
C VAL A 55 -4.49 -12.85 3.84
N GLU A 56 -4.43 -12.57 5.14
CA GLU A 56 -3.20 -12.68 5.94
C GLU A 56 -2.80 -14.14 6.17
N LYS A 57 -3.77 -15.05 6.34
CA LYS A 57 -3.54 -16.50 6.41
C LYS A 57 -2.86 -17.03 5.15
N GLU A 58 -3.12 -16.40 4.02
CA GLU A 58 -2.56 -16.76 2.71
C GLU A 58 -1.21 -16.08 2.43
N GLY A 59 -0.62 -15.44 3.45
CA GLY A 59 0.70 -14.82 3.40
C GLY A 59 0.72 -13.42 2.80
N ILE A 60 -0.45 -12.81 2.56
CA ILE A 60 -0.55 -11.48 1.97
C ILE A 60 -0.79 -10.47 3.09
N ARG A 61 0.17 -9.56 3.30
CA ARG A 61 0.05 -8.51 4.31
C ARG A 61 -0.95 -7.45 3.87
N VAL A 62 -1.85 -7.01 4.76
CA VAL A 62 -2.78 -5.91 4.49
C VAL A 62 -2.37 -4.67 5.30
N LEU A 63 -2.41 -3.50 4.66
CA LEU A 63 -2.10 -2.20 5.26
C LEU A 63 -3.26 -1.24 5.03
N ASP A 64 -3.71 -0.58 6.10
CA ASP A 64 -4.82 0.37 6.10
C ASP A 64 -4.33 1.80 6.18
N TRP A 65 -4.35 2.51 5.06
CA TRP A 65 -3.97 3.91 4.96
C TRP A 65 -5.11 4.74 4.34
N PRO A 66 -6.28 4.82 5.01
CA PRO A 66 -7.41 5.56 4.50
C PRO A 66 -7.12 7.06 4.43
N PHE A 67 -7.65 7.72 3.40
CA PHE A 67 -7.72 9.17 3.30
C PHE A 67 -9.01 9.59 2.60
N ASP A 68 -9.50 10.81 2.90
CA ASP A 68 -10.80 11.28 2.45
C ASP A 68 -10.89 11.35 0.92
N ASP A 69 -12.08 11.05 0.37
CA ASP A 69 -12.32 11.16 -1.06
C ASP A 69 -12.16 12.62 -1.52
N GLY A 70 -11.44 12.81 -2.62
CA GLY A 70 -11.06 14.14 -3.12
C GLY A 70 -9.93 14.84 -2.35
N ALA A 71 -9.54 14.39 -1.16
CA ALA A 71 -8.40 14.94 -0.43
C ALA A 71 -7.07 14.31 -0.88
N PRO A 72 -5.95 15.04 -0.81
CA PRO A 72 -4.63 14.44 -0.94
C PRO A 72 -4.32 13.55 0.28
N PRO A 73 -3.52 12.47 0.12
CA PRO A 73 -3.02 11.72 1.27
C PRO A 73 -2.15 12.61 2.17
N SER A 74 -2.13 12.33 3.46
CA SER A 74 -1.26 13.04 4.40
C SER A 74 0.22 12.77 4.11
N ASN A 75 1.10 13.69 4.52
CA ASN A 75 2.55 13.50 4.38
C ASN A 75 3.04 12.19 5.04
N GLN A 76 2.41 11.79 6.15
CA GLN A 76 2.73 10.53 6.83
C GLN A 76 2.41 9.31 5.95
N ILE A 77 1.22 9.26 5.35
CA ILE A 77 0.82 8.16 4.44
C ILE A 77 1.76 8.11 3.23
N VAL A 78 2.15 9.28 2.70
CA VAL A 78 3.11 9.38 1.62
C VAL A 78 4.46 8.82 2.05
N ASP A 79 4.99 9.21 3.20
CA ASP A 79 6.28 8.74 3.71
C ASP A 79 6.29 7.22 4.02
N ASP A 80 5.20 6.69 4.57
CA ASP A 80 5.03 5.27 4.87
C ASP A 80 4.94 4.45 3.58
N TRP A 81 4.19 4.93 2.58
CA TRP A 81 4.13 4.32 1.25
C TRP A 81 5.51 4.28 0.59
N LEU A 82 6.25 5.39 0.63
CA LEU A 82 7.59 5.49 0.05
C LEU A 82 8.56 4.51 0.73
N SER A 83 8.47 4.40 2.05
CA SER A 83 9.28 3.48 2.84
C SER A 83 8.93 2.02 2.54
N LEU A 84 7.64 1.69 2.46
CA LEU A 84 7.16 0.35 2.09
C LEU A 84 7.71 -0.07 0.74
N VAL A 85 7.52 0.75 -0.30
CA VAL A 85 7.99 0.47 -1.66
C VAL A 85 9.50 0.19 -1.67
N LYS A 86 10.28 1.05 -1.02
CA LYS A 86 11.74 0.92 -0.97
C LYS A 86 12.20 -0.35 -0.28
N ILE A 87 11.58 -0.72 0.83
CA ILE A 87 11.93 -1.92 1.60
C ILE A 87 11.48 -3.17 0.85
N LYS A 88 10.20 -3.23 0.44
CA LYS A 88 9.60 -4.41 -0.19
C LYS A 88 10.28 -4.83 -1.48
N PHE A 89 10.50 -3.92 -2.42
CA PHE A 89 11.16 -4.27 -3.69
C PHE A 89 12.67 -4.50 -3.56
N ARG A 90 13.26 -4.19 -2.39
CA ARG A 90 14.66 -4.52 -2.07
C ARG A 90 14.77 -5.89 -1.40
N GLU A 91 13.89 -6.20 -0.46
CA GLU A 91 13.90 -7.46 0.29
C GLU A 91 13.30 -8.62 -0.51
N GLU A 92 12.27 -8.34 -1.32
CA GLU A 92 11.55 -9.33 -2.13
C GLU A 92 11.58 -8.93 -3.62
N PRO A 93 12.69 -9.16 -4.34
CA PRO A 93 12.78 -8.84 -5.77
C PRO A 93 11.70 -9.56 -6.58
N GLY A 94 10.97 -8.81 -7.41
CA GLY A 94 9.92 -9.36 -8.28
C GLY A 94 8.54 -9.52 -7.63
N CYS A 95 8.40 -9.19 -6.33
CA CYS A 95 7.09 -9.13 -5.67
C CYS A 95 6.18 -8.07 -6.31
N CYS A 96 4.90 -8.09 -5.95
CA CYS A 96 3.92 -7.10 -6.35
C CYS A 96 3.21 -6.48 -5.14
N ILE A 97 2.97 -5.17 -5.18
CA ILE A 97 2.15 -4.46 -4.18
C ILE A 97 0.81 -4.12 -4.82
N ALA A 98 -0.29 -4.63 -4.26
CA ALA A 98 -1.63 -4.28 -4.71
C ALA A 98 -2.16 -3.04 -3.99
N VAL A 99 -2.91 -2.22 -4.70
CA VAL A 99 -3.59 -1.03 -4.16
C VAL A 99 -5.02 -1.01 -4.65
N HIS A 100 -5.98 -0.77 -3.74
CA HIS A 100 -7.39 -0.64 -4.11
C HIS A 100 -8.13 0.39 -3.25
N CYS A 101 -9.25 0.87 -3.78
CA CYS A 101 -10.23 1.70 -3.08
C CYS A 101 -11.64 1.20 -3.35
N VAL A 102 -12.56 1.45 -2.40
CA VAL A 102 -13.98 1.07 -2.42
C VAL A 102 -14.73 1.61 -3.65
N ALA A 103 -14.52 2.87 -4.03
CA ALA A 103 -15.21 3.50 -5.17
C ALA A 103 -14.65 3.06 -6.55
N GLY A 104 -13.69 2.13 -6.56
CA GLY A 104 -12.72 2.01 -7.64
C GLY A 104 -11.82 3.25 -7.67
N LEU A 105 -10.63 3.13 -8.25
CA LEU A 105 -9.80 4.30 -8.55
C LEU A 105 -10.45 5.06 -9.73
N GLY A 106 -11.58 5.72 -9.44
CA GLY A 106 -12.52 6.28 -10.41
C GLY A 106 -11.93 7.41 -11.25
N ARG A 107 -12.45 7.47 -12.48
CA ARG A 107 -12.32 8.36 -13.66
C ARG A 107 -11.70 9.78 -13.56
N LYS A 108 -11.41 10.36 -12.39
CA LYS A 108 -10.54 11.56 -12.26
C LYS A 108 -9.07 11.23 -12.00
N ARG A 109 -8.75 9.97 -11.66
CA ARG A 109 -7.39 9.49 -11.36
C ARG A 109 -6.90 8.48 -12.39
N ARG A 110 -6.84 8.82 -13.69
CA ARG A 110 -6.21 7.99 -14.76
C ARG A 110 -4.69 7.81 -14.59
N GLY A 111 -4.21 7.70 -13.36
CA GLY A 111 -2.80 7.60 -13.01
C GLY A 111 -2.63 7.76 -11.50
N ALA A 112 -3.18 6.85 -10.70
CA ALA A 112 -2.81 6.71 -9.29
C ALA A 112 -1.29 6.45 -9.14
N PHE A 113 -0.71 5.82 -10.16
CA PHE A 113 0.71 5.79 -10.47
C PHE A 113 0.89 6.23 -11.92
N ASN A 114 1.15 7.51 -12.15
CA ASN A 114 1.67 7.98 -13.44
C ASN A 114 3.21 7.97 -13.43
N SER A 115 3.83 8.12 -14.61
CA SER A 115 5.29 8.16 -14.73
C SER A 115 5.94 9.27 -13.89
N LYS A 116 5.25 10.37 -13.59
CA LYS A 116 5.74 11.43 -12.70
C LYS A 116 5.77 10.98 -11.24
N GLN A 117 4.79 10.20 -10.78
CA GLN A 117 4.78 9.63 -9.44
C GLN A 117 5.82 8.52 -9.29
N LEU A 118 6.03 7.71 -10.34
CA LEU A 118 7.13 6.74 -10.40
C LEU A 118 8.50 7.43 -10.39
N LEU A 119 8.63 8.55 -11.10
CA LEU A 119 9.85 9.36 -11.08
C LEU A 119 10.05 10.09 -9.72
N TYR A 120 8.95 10.50 -9.07
CA TYR A 120 8.99 11.04 -7.72
C TYR A 120 9.50 9.99 -6.73
N LEU A 121 8.98 8.75 -6.80
CA LEU A 121 9.46 7.62 -6.00
C LEU A 121 10.98 7.43 -6.13
N GLU A 122 11.51 7.54 -7.35
CA GLU A 122 12.94 7.40 -7.62
C GLU A 122 13.79 8.54 -7.03
N LYS A 123 13.30 9.78 -7.10
CA LYS A 123 14.05 10.96 -6.63
C LYS A 123 13.83 11.24 -5.15
N TYR A 124 12.81 10.64 -4.54
CA TYR A 124 12.44 10.91 -3.16
C TYR A 124 13.54 10.45 -2.20
N ARG A 125 14.06 11.40 -1.42
CA ARG A 125 14.94 11.14 -0.29
C ARG A 125 14.18 11.50 0.99
N PRO A 126 13.85 10.51 1.85
CA PRO A 126 13.14 10.79 3.10
C PRO A 126 13.92 11.81 3.93
N LYS A 127 13.27 12.92 4.30
CA LYS A 127 13.88 13.96 5.14
C LYS A 127 13.95 13.57 6.62
N MET A 128 13.24 12.51 7.02
CA MET A 128 13.14 12.07 8.41
C MET A 128 13.63 10.63 8.54
N ARG A 129 14.77 10.47 9.20
CA ARG A 129 15.28 9.18 9.68
C ARG A 129 14.38 8.79 10.85
N LEU A 130 13.40 7.91 10.64
CA LEU A 130 12.62 7.31 11.73
C LEU A 130 13.62 6.70 12.73
N ARG A 131 13.83 7.37 13.86
CA ARG A 131 14.49 6.76 15.02
C ARG A 131 13.45 5.78 15.57
N PHE A 132 13.71 4.49 15.37
CA PHE A 132 13.06 3.47 16.17
C PHE A 132 13.29 3.83 17.64
N LYS A 133 12.21 4.11 18.37
CA LYS A 133 12.27 4.27 19.81
C LYS A 133 12.18 2.85 20.36
N ASP A 134 13.34 2.24 20.59
CA ASP A 134 13.41 0.96 21.29
C ASP A 134 12.73 1.12 22.65
N SER A 135 11.60 0.47 22.81
CA SER A 135 10.92 0.32 24.10
C SER A 135 11.69 -0.72 24.91
N ASN A 136 12.81 -0.32 25.49
CA ASN A 136 13.44 -0.99 26.63
C ASN A 136 14.51 -0.08 27.25
N GLY A 137 14.22 0.52 28.41
CA GLY A 137 15.23 1.28 29.15
C GLY A 137 14.65 2.20 30.22
N HIS A 138 14.84 1.79 31.47
CA HIS A 138 14.43 2.44 32.71
C HIS A 138 15.05 3.84 32.95
N ARG A 139 14.31 4.67 33.70
CA ARG A 139 14.74 5.66 34.73
C ARG A 139 15.19 7.09 34.34
N ASN A 140 14.41 8.03 34.88
CA ASN A 140 14.79 9.21 35.69
C ASN A 140 15.07 10.57 35.03
N ASN A 141 14.15 11.48 35.37
CA ASN A 141 14.34 12.84 35.90
C ASN A 141 14.65 14.04 34.97
N CYS A 142 14.03 15.16 35.38
CA CYS A 142 14.44 16.56 35.16
C CYS A 142 14.14 17.18 33.79
N CYS A 143 13.84 18.47 33.64
CA CYS A 143 13.27 19.56 34.43
C CYS A 143 13.12 20.69 33.38
N ILE A 144 12.01 21.41 33.37
CA ILE A 144 11.84 22.57 32.48
C ILE A 144 12.18 23.81 33.32
N GLN A 145 13.18 24.56 32.86
CA GLN A 145 13.57 25.87 33.38
C GLN A 145 12.87 26.97 32.59
#